data_AF-A0A2N2B346-F1
#
_entry.id   AF-A0A2N2B346-F1
#
_cell.length_a   1.000
_cell.length_b   1.000
_cell.length_c   1.000
_cell.angle_alpha   90.00
_cell.angle_beta   90.00
_cell.angle_gamma   90.00
#
_symmetry.space_group_name_H-M   'P 1'
#
loop_
_entity.id
_entity.type
_entity.pdbx_description
1 polymer ?
#
loop_
_entity_poly.entity_id
_entity_poly.type
_entity_poly.pdbx_seq_one_letter_code
_entity_poly.pdbx_strand_id
1 'polypeptide(L)' 'MLGIEDLNIFLVFTLCILSAIFCVIYGVLNWNKGQEKECDEIKEELMWEENENKINELL' A
#
# COMPACT_ATOMS: atom_id res chain seq x y z
N MET A 1 15.79 9.44 44.44
CA MET A 1 15.42 9.14 43.04
C MET A 1 16.03 10.26 42.21
N LEU A 2 17.22 10.01 41.66
CA LEU A 2 17.91 10.98 40.80
C LEU A 2 17.17 10.95 39.45
N GLY A 3 16.56 12.07 39.04
CA GLY A 3 15.69 12.27 37.88
C GLY A 3 16.31 11.92 36.52
N ILE A 4 16.64 10.64 36.34
CA ILE A 4 16.89 9.92 35.08
C ILE A 4 15.55 9.31 34.58
N GLU A 5 14.43 9.69 35.20
CA GLU A 5 13.08 9.17 34.88
C GLU A 5 12.63 9.57 33.46
N ASP A 6 13.12 10.68 32.90
CA ASP A 6 12.58 11.24 31.64
C ASP A 6 13.37 10.95 30.36
N LEU A 7 14.56 10.33 30.43
CA LEU A 7 15.34 10.01 29.22
C LEU A 7 14.69 8.87 28.42
N ASN A 8 14.12 7.89 29.13
CA ASN A 8 13.34 6.81 28.52
C ASN A 8 12.08 7.34 27.84
N ILE A 9 11.39 8.30 28.46
CA ILE A 9 10.17 8.91 27.92
C ILE A 9 10.49 9.71 26.65
N PHE A 10 11.54 10.53 26.69
CA PHE A 10 12.05 11.23 25.52
C PHE A 10 12.38 10.28 24.36
N LEU A 11 13.06 9.17 24.67
CA LEU A 11 13.43 8.16 23.69
C LEU A 11 12.18 7.50 23.08
N VAL A 12 11.19 7.13 23.89
CA VAL A 12 9.93 6.52 23.41
C VAL A 12 9.20 7.47 22.47
N PHE A 13 9.02 8.75 22.83
CA PHE A 13 8.39 9.72 21.95
C PHE A 13 9.16 9.92 20.65
N THR A 14 10.49 9.99 20.73
CA THR A 14 11.36 10.10 19.55
C THR A 14 11.21 8.89 18.64
N LEU A 15 11.22 7.68 19.18
CA LEU A 15 11.02 6.44 18.42
C LEU A 15 9.62 6.35 17.79
N CYS A 16 8.57 6.76 18.51
CA CYS A 16 7.22 6.80 17.96
C CYS A 16 7.13 7.74 16.76
N ILE A 17 7.72 8.94 16.86
CA ILE A 17 7.76 9.89 15.74
C ILE A 17 8.56 9.31 14.57
N LEU A 18 9.73 8.72 14.84
CA LEU A 18 10.55 8.09 13.79
C LEU A 18 9.82 6.92 13.12
N SER A 19 9.07 6.11 13.88
CA SER A 19 8.26 5.02 13.33
C SER A 19 7.14 5.54 12.43
N ALA A 20 6.42 6.57 12.85
CA ALA A 20 5.39 7.20 12.04
C ALA A 20 5.97 7.76 10.73
N ILE A 21 7.10 8.47 10.81
CA ILE A 21 7.82 8.99 9.63
C ILE A 21 8.23 7.84 8.71
N PHE A 22 8.80 6.76 9.25
CA PHE A 22 9.21 5.60 8.47
C PHE A 22 8.02 4.95 7.74
N CYS A 23 6.88 4.77 8.41
CA CYS A 23 5.67 4.23 7.79
C CYS A 23 5.16 5.12 6.66
N VAL A 24 5.15 6.45 6.84
CA VAL A 24 4.72 7.39 5.81
C VAL A 24 5.68 7.36 4.62
N ILE A 25 6.99 7.42 4.86
CA ILE A 25 8.00 7.35 3.79
C ILE A 25 7.87 6.05 3.01
N TYR A 26 7.79 4.91 3.72
CA TYR A 26 7.63 3.61 3.08
C TYR A 26 6.34 3.55 2.26
N GLY A 27 5.22 4.00 2.82
CA GLY A 27 3.94 4.09 2.13
C GLY A 27 4.05 4.91 0.85
N VAL A 28 4.58 6.14 0.93
CA VAL A 28 4.76 7.02 -0.23
C VAL A 28 5.72 6.45 -1.27
N LEU A 29 6.79 5.75 -0.87
CA LEU A 29 7.71 5.11 -1.82
C LEU A 29 7.14 3.85 -2.47
N ASN A 30 6.23 3.16 -1.80
CA ASN A 30 5.73 1.86 -2.23
C ASN A 30 4.27 1.88 -2.71
N TRP A 31 3.54 3.00 -2.60
CA TRP A 31 2.10 3.05 -2.93
C TRP A 31 1.77 2.73 -4.39
N ASN A 32 2.71 2.96 -5.31
CA ASN A 32 2.56 2.71 -6.75
C ASN A 32 3.36 1.46 -7.21
N LYS A 33 4.08 0.79 -6.30
CA LYS A 33 4.80 -0.44 -6.63
C LYS A 33 3.82 -1.61 -6.64
N GLY A 34 3.36 -1.97 -7.83
CA GLY A 34 2.37 -3.03 -8.04
C GLY A 34 1.39 -2.76 -9.18
N GLN A 35 1.29 -1.50 -9.63
CA GLN A 35 0.43 -1.11 -10.76
C GLN A 35 0.95 -1.60 -12.13
N GLU A 36 2.14 -2.22 -12.17
CA GLU A 36 2.75 -2.73 -13.41
C GLU A 36 1.88 -3.79 -14.09
N LYS A 37 1.09 -4.54 -13.32
CA LYS A 37 0.17 -5.57 -13.82
C LYS A 37 -1.25 -5.07 -14.05
N GLU A 38 -1.60 -3.89 -13.55
CA GLU A 38 -2.97 -3.36 -13.62
C GLU A 38 -3.42 -3.18 -15.07
N CYS A 39 -2.54 -2.69 -15.95
CA CYS A 39 -2.83 -2.58 -17.37
C CYS A 39 -3.03 -3.92 -18.08
N ASP A 40 -2.39 -5.00 -17.61
CA ASP A 40 -2.52 -6.33 -18.20
C ASP A 40 -3.77 -7.04 -17.65
N GLU A 41 -4.08 -6.87 -16.36
CA GLU A 41 -5.32 -7.33 -15.73
C GLU A 41 -6.55 -6.68 -16.37
N ILE A 42 -6.54 -5.36 -16.59
CA ILE A 42 -7.63 -4.64 -17.28
C ILE A 42 -7.86 -5.17 -18.70
N LYS A 43 -6.78 -5.50 -19.44
CA LYS A 43 -6.91 -6.07 -20.78
C LYS A 43 -7.49 -7.47 -20.75
N GLU A 44 -7.09 -8.28 -19.78
CA GLU A 44 -7.62 -9.63 -19.60
C GLU A 44 -9.13 -9.56 -19.29
N GLU A 45 -9.55 -8.71 -18.35
CA GLU A 45 -10.97 -8.50 -18.02
C GLU A 45 -11.79 -8.04 -19.24
N LEU A 46 -11.32 -7.05 -20.00
CA LEU A 46 -11.97 -6.60 -21.23
C LEU A 46 -12.15 -7.73 -22.26
N MET A 47 -11.14 -8.58 -22.42
CA MET A 47 -11.20 -9.74 -23.33
C MET A 47 -12.20 -10.79 -22.86
N TRP A 48 -12.29 -11.04 -21.55
CA TRP A 48 -13.29 -11.94 -20.98
C TRP A 48 -14.71 -11.42 -21.18
N GLU A 49 -14.97 -10.15 -20.87
CA GLU A 49 -16.28 -9.52 -21.08
C GLU A 49 -16.73 -9.58 -22.54
N GLU A 50 -15.82 -9.30 -23.48
CA GLU A 50 -16.14 -9.39 -24.91
C GLU A 50 -16.50 -10.82 -25.33
N ASN A 51 -15.79 -11.81 -24.81
CA ASN A 51 -16.07 -13.22 -25.10
C ASN A 51 -17.39 -13.69 -24.47
N GLU A 52 -17.69 -13.29 -23.23
CA GLU A 52 -18.98 -13.59 -22.59
C GLU A 52 -20.15 -12.98 -23.37
N ASN A 53 -20.02 -11.71 -23.80
CA ASN A 53 -21.04 -11.05 -24.61
C ASN A 53 -21.28 -11.79 -25.93
N LYS A 54 -20.22 -12.23 -26.62
CA LYS A 54 -20.34 -13.04 -27.84
C LYS A 54 -21.04 -14.37 -27.60
N ILE A 55 -20.74 -15.05 -26.50
CA ILE A 55 -21.40 -16.32 -26.14
C ILE A 55 -22.89 -16.08 -25.86
N ASN A 56 -23.22 -15.01 -25.13
CA ASN A 56 -24.60 -14.64 -24.80
C ASN A 56 -25.42 -14.23 -26.03
N GLU A 57 -24.82 -13.54 -27.02
CA GLU A 57 -25.50 -13.21 -28.28
C GLU A 57 -25.74 -14.43 -29.18
N LEU A 58 -24.97 -15.50 -29.01
CA LEU A 58 -25.10 -16.75 -29.79
C LEU A 58 -26.04 -17.78 -29.14
N LEU A 59 -26.57 -17.49 -27.95
CA LEU A 59 -27.48 -18.34 -27.16
C LEU A 59 -28.94 -17.90 -27.33
#